data_AF-A0A920LEW1-F1
#
_entry.id   AF-A0A920LEW1-F1
#
_cell.length_a   1.000
_cell.length_b   1.000
_cell.length_c   1.000
_cell.angle_alpha   90.00
_cell.angle_beta   90.00
_cell.angle_gamma   90.00
#
_symmetry.space_group_name_H-M   'P 1'
#
loop_
_entity.id
_entity.type
_entity.pdbx_description
1 polymer ?
#
loop_
_entity_poly.entity_id
_entity_poly.type
_entity_poly.pdbx_seq_one_letter_code
_entity_poly.pdbx_strand_id
1 'polypeptide(L)' 'MEIKSEISNLASNFLNKNFSIKTDYIEIQNTKKDFVGDITIVLFPYLKIIDQDKSDFGEEFGEYIKKNHLMFMIII' A
#
# COMPACT_ATOMS: atom_id res chain seq x y z
N MET A 1 -2.28 -16.00 -7.60
CA MET A 1 -1.27 -15.99 -6.52
C MET A 1 -0.13 -15.00 -6.78
N GLU A 2 0.03 -14.45 -8.00
CA GLU A 2 1.17 -13.57 -8.35
C GLU A 2 0.95 -12.08 -8.01
N ILE A 3 -0.26 -11.55 -8.18
CA ILE A 3 -0.55 -10.11 -8.01
C ILE A 3 -0.37 -9.61 -6.57
N LYS A 4 -0.74 -10.42 -5.58
CA LYS A 4 -0.60 -10.04 -4.16
C LYS A 4 0.87 -9.90 -3.78
N SER A 5 1.71 -10.82 -4.24
CA SER A 5 3.15 -10.78 -3.98
C SER A 5 3.82 -9.60 -4.69
N GLU A 6 3.43 -9.31 -5.93
CA GLU A 6 3.94 -8.14 -6.66
C GLU A 6 3.61 -6.83 -5.95
N ILE A 7 2.36 -6.69 -5.51
CA ILE A 7 1.89 -5.51 -4.78
C ILE A 7 2.56 -5.37 -3.41
N SER A 8 2.75 -6.49 -2.70
CA SER A 8 3.54 -6.49 -1.47
C SER A 8 4.97 -6.01 -1.73
N ASN A 9 5.61 -6.44 -2.81
CA ASN A 9 6.96 -6.00 -3.15
C ASN A 9 7.02 -4.50 -3.50
N LEU A 10 6.06 -4.01 -4.29
CA LEU A 10 5.95 -2.58 -4.60
C LEU A 10 5.77 -1.76 -3.32
N ALA A 11 4.94 -2.23 -2.40
CA ALA A 11 4.70 -1.54 -1.15
C ALA A 11 5.93 -1.55 -0.24
N SER A 12 6.65 -2.66 -0.13
CA SER A 12 7.92 -2.74 0.59
C SER A 12 8.98 -1.80 -0.01
N ASN A 13 9.04 -1.72 -1.34
CA ASN A 13 9.95 -0.82 -2.04
C ASN A 13 9.62 0.65 -1.80
N PHE A 14 8.34 1.02 -1.82
CA PHE A 14 7.88 2.38 -1.49
C PHE A 14 8.29 2.77 -0.08
N LEU A 15 8.00 1.92 0.91
CA LEU A 15 8.32 2.16 2.32
C LEU A 15 9.83 2.31 2.55
N ASN A 16 10.63 1.46 1.92
CA ASN A 16 12.08 1.53 2.03
C ASN A 16 12.63 2.79 1.34
N LYS A 17 12.19 3.10 0.12
CA LYS A 17 12.72 4.23 -0.65
C LYS A 17 12.39 5.59 -0.03
N ASN A 18 11.17 5.75 0.48
CA ASN A 18 10.70 7.06 0.96
C ASN A 18 10.91 7.24 2.47
N PHE A 19 10.90 6.15 3.24
CA PHE A 19 10.92 6.22 4.70
C PHE A 19 12.03 5.39 5.35
N SER A 20 12.89 4.72 4.56
CA SER A 20 13.93 3.79 5.06
C SER A 20 13.39 2.64 5.92
N ILE A 21 12.11 2.31 5.76
CA ILE A 21 11.45 1.22 6.49
C ILE A 21 11.57 -0.06 5.67
N LYS A 22 12.28 -1.06 6.22
CA LYS A 22 12.34 -2.41 5.63
C LYS A 22 11.21 -3.27 6.18
N THR A 23 10.41 -3.84 5.29
CA THR A 23 9.29 -4.70 5.65
C THR A 23 9.34 -5.99 4.85
N ASP A 24 9.39 -7.12 5.54
CA ASP A 24 9.42 -8.44 4.89
C ASP A 24 8.01 -8.96 4.57
N TYR A 25 6.99 -8.42 5.25
CA TYR A 25 5.60 -8.81 5.09
C TYR A 25 4.68 -7.61 5.13
N ILE A 26 3.84 -7.48 4.10
CA ILE A 26 2.75 -6.51 4.06
C ILE A 26 1.44 -7.27 3.95
N GLU A 27 0.54 -6.98 4.87
CA GLU A 27 -0.75 -7.65 4.93
C GLU A 27 -1.67 -7.15 3.81
N ILE A 28 -2.21 -8.09 3.04
CA ILE A 28 -3.16 -7.83 1.97
C ILE A 28 -4.45 -8.58 2.26
N GLN A 29 -5.54 -7.83 2.33
CA GLN A 29 -6.88 -8.34 2.59
C GLN A 29 -7.75 -8.22 1.34
N ASN A 30 -8.86 -8.94 1.33
CA ASN A 30 -9.91 -8.68 0.34
C ASN A 30 -10.68 -7.43 0.77
N THR A 31 -11.03 -6.59 -0.19
CA THR A 31 -11.79 -5.37 0.08
C THR A 31 -13.17 -5.73 0.65
N LYS A 32 -13.57 -5.05 1.74
CA LYS A 32 -14.92 -5.23 2.28
C LYS A 32 -15.93 -4.72 1.24
N LYS A 33 -17.12 -5.32 1.21
CA LYS A 33 -18.17 -5.00 0.21
C LYS A 33 -18.62 -3.54 0.19
N ASP A 34 -18.33 -2.79 1.25
CA ASP A 34 -18.65 -1.37 1.39
C ASP A 34 -17.65 -0.44 0.67
N PHE A 35 -16.55 -0.98 0.13
CA PHE A 35 -15.48 -0.23 -0.53
C PHE A 35 -15.24 -0.73 -1.96
N VAL A 36 -14.67 0.13 -2.82
CA VAL A 36 -14.43 -0.14 -4.25
C VAL A 36 -13.04 -0.74 -4.50
N GLY A 37 -12.96 -1.85 -5.21
CA GLY A 37 -11.70 -2.47 -5.64
C GLY A 37 -11.53 -3.90 -5.14
N ASP A 38 -10.61 -4.65 -5.74
CA ASP A 38 -10.50 -6.10 -5.52
C ASP A 38 -9.74 -6.48 -4.25
N ILE A 39 -8.77 -5.65 -3.85
CA ILE A 39 -7.86 -5.90 -2.74
C ILE A 39 -7.60 -4.64 -1.92
N THR A 40 -7.23 -4.86 -0.66
CA THR A 40 -6.89 -3.82 0.31
C THR A 40 -5.51 -4.10 0.89
N ILE A 41 -4.65 -3.08 0.94
CA ILE A 41 -3.34 -3.17 1.60
C ILE A 41 -3.40 -2.50 2.96
N VAL A 42 -2.88 -3.20 3.97
CA VAL A 42 -2.81 -2.67 5.33
C VAL A 42 -1.42 -2.04 5.55
N LEU A 43 -1.36 -0.71 5.51
CA LEU A 43 -0.13 0.06 5.76
C LEU A 43 -0.16 0.84 7.08
N PHE A 44 -1.28 0.76 7.81
CA PHE A 44 -1.50 1.43 9.08
C PHE A 44 -0.38 1.24 10.13
N PRO A 45 0.26 0.06 10.29
CA PRO A 45 1.36 -0.11 11.24
C PRO A 45 2.54 0.81 10.94
N TYR A 46 2.81 1.09 9.66
CA TYR A 46 3.93 1.92 9.21
C TYR A 46 3.60 3.39 9.31
N LEU A 47 2.33 3.76 9.09
CA LEU A 47 1.88 5.13 9.23
C LEU A 47 1.99 5.66 10.67
N LYS A 48 2.06 4.80 11.69
CA LYS A 48 2.35 5.27 13.07
C LYS A 48 3.78 5.75 13.26
N ILE A 49 4.68 5.31 12.39
CA ILE A 49 6.11 5.63 12.42
C ILE A 49 6.41 6.79 11.47
N ILE A 50 5.67 6.83 10.36
CA ILE A 50 5.72 7.88 9.36
C ILE A 50 4.85 9.03 9.86
N ASP A 51 5.47 10.17 10.19
CA ASP A 51 4.77 11.37 10.68
C ASP A 51 4.09 12.12 9.51
N GLN A 52 3.13 11.47 8.87
CA GLN A 52 2.39 11.97 7.71
C GLN A 52 0.90 11.69 7.90
N ASP A 53 0.07 12.61 7.39
CA ASP A 53 -1.37 12.43 7.39
C ASP A 53 -1.79 11.23 6.51
N LYS A 54 -2.82 10.52 6.97
CA LYS A 54 -3.37 9.32 6.29
C LYS A 54 -3.72 9.57 4.84
N SER A 55 -4.37 10.70 4.56
CA SER A 55 -4.83 11.05 3.23
C SER A 55 -3.64 11.28 2.30
N ASP A 56 -2.64 12.05 2.75
CA ASP A 56 -1.46 12.37 1.95
C ASP A 56 -0.63 11.11 1.66
N PHE A 57 -0.40 10.29 2.68
CA PHE A 57 0.29 9.01 2.51
C PHE A 57 -0.46 8.10 1.53
N GLY A 58 -1.79 8.04 1.66
CA GLY A 58 -2.64 7.25 0.79
C GLY A 58 -2.58 7.71 -0.68
N GLU A 59 -2.60 9.02 -0.91
CA GLU A 59 -2.48 9.59 -2.24
C GLU A 59 -1.09 9.32 -2.86
N GLU A 60 -0.01 9.58 -2.12
CA GLU A 60 1.36 9.33 -2.58
C GLU A 60 1.61 7.85 -2.89
N PHE A 61 1.16 6.96 -2.01
CA PHE A 61 1.28 5.53 -2.24
C PHE A 61 0.42 5.08 -3.44
N GLY A 62 -0.82 5.56 -3.53
CA GLY A 62 -1.71 5.26 -4.65
C GLY A 62 -1.12 5.69 -6.00
N GLU A 63 -0.54 6.89 -6.07
CA GLU A 63 0.16 7.38 -7.26
C GLU A 63 1.44 6.59 -7.56
N TYR A 64 2.19 6.17 -6.54
CA TYR A 64 3.33 5.29 -6.74
C TYR A 64 2.91 3.95 -7.34
N ILE A 65 1.86 3.32 -6.83
CA ILE A 65 1.36 2.05 -7.39
C ILE A 65 0.85 2.27 -8.81
N LYS A 66 0.03 3.30 -9.10
CA LYS A 66 -0.46 3.58 -10.46
C LYS A 66 0.65 3.75 -11.49
N LYS A 67 1.75 4.41 -11.10
CA LYS A 67 2.91 4.60 -11.99
C LYS A 67 3.64 3.29 -12.29
N ASN A 68 3.56 2.31 -11.39
CA ASN A 68 4.22 1.01 -11.54
C ASN A 68 3.25 -0.12 -11.97
N HIS A 69 1.93 0.09 -11.90
CA HIS A 69 0.88 -0.87 -12.23
C HIS A 69 -0.46 -0.18 -12.51
N LEU A 70 -1.17 -0.51 -13.61
CA LEU A 70 -2.51 0.01 -13.90
C LEU A 70 -3.57 -0.67 -13.00
N MET A 71 -3.64 -0.36 -11.70
CA MET A 71 -4.73 -0.87 -10.85
C MET A 71 -5.14 0.10 -9.74
N PHE A 72 -6.46 0.32 -9.62
CA PHE A 72 -7.08 1.10 -8.55
C PHE A 72 -7.06 0.30 -7.24
N MET A 73 -6.56 0.90 -6.15
CA MET A 73 -6.46 0.23 -4.86
C MET A 73 -6.82 1.18 -3.72
N ILE A 74 -7.54 0.65 -2.74
CA ILE A 74 -7.90 1.38 -1.52
C ILE A 74 -6.89 1.06 -0.43
N ILE A 75 -6.42 2.11 0.22
CA ILE A 75 -5.52 2.06 1.38
C ILE A 75 -6.36 2.47 2.59
N ILE A 76 -6.38 1.65 3.63
CA ILE A 76 -7.06 1.92 4.90
C ILE A 76 -6.10 1.77 6.08
#